data_AF-A0A0H3I4U3-F1
#
_entry.id   AF-A0A0H3I4U3-F1
#
_cell.length_a   1.000
_cell.length_b   1.000
_cell.length_c   1.000
_cell.angle_alpha   90.00
_cell.angle_beta   90.00
_cell.angle_gamma   90.00
#
_symmetry.space_group_name_H-M   'P 1'
#
loop_
_entity.id
_entity.type
_entity.pdbx_description
1 polymer ?
#
loop_
_entity_poly.entity_id
_entity_poly.type
_entity_poly.pdbx_seq_one_letter_code
_entity_poly.pdbx_strand_id
1 'polypeptide(L)'
;MAFSLPYRVNILSILIAAIPTLTFATSFDDSTFFHKNWEVVCDNTLTCRAAGYSAEEKDTGENRETQDVSLLITRHAGKNTPITAEVRLAEVEKEIPKGTKLTLTVDDVDKGQLTSTGDNLWQLNEKQIPVVLQALKGSGKVAFLHDGVVSELSGTGAYAVLLKMDERQGRIGTTDAITKKGDKSSALSAVKAPVIYAAVTKQEPSRDLTSAEQAAIQKKLLKTLKGDDCDNFPPQDYQKAEPMMLTPLNDSMSLLSALCWRAAYNEGYAYWVIDSAMQTQPQLVTTIGVGYENGEIIAVQKGRGLADCMSDSAWVWDGNAFQQSRASTTGSCRMIRLGGTWDLPYWTATVIKPGK
;
A
#
# COMPACT_ATOMS: atom_id res chain seq x y z
N MET A 1 80.04 5.55 -12.40
CA MET A 1 79.45 6.73 -13.08
C MET A 1 78.04 6.38 -13.49
N ALA A 2 77.16 7.39 -13.47
CA ALA A 2 75.75 7.40 -13.89
C ALA A 2 74.72 6.82 -12.90
N PHE A 3 73.73 7.68 -12.65
CA PHE A 3 72.69 7.70 -11.64
C PHE A 3 71.46 6.87 -12.03
N SER A 4 70.63 6.49 -11.05
CA SER A 4 69.21 6.93 -10.98
C SER A 4 68.47 6.31 -9.79
N LEU A 5 67.89 7.17 -8.93
CA LEU A 5 66.84 6.80 -7.99
C LEU A 5 65.56 6.42 -8.76
N PRO A 6 64.72 5.52 -8.22
CA PRO A 6 63.29 5.55 -8.50
C PRO A 6 62.50 6.10 -7.31
N TYR A 7 61.56 6.96 -7.70
CA TYR A 7 60.51 7.63 -6.96
C TYR A 7 59.74 6.72 -6.00
N ARG A 8 59.47 7.23 -4.78
CA ARG A 8 58.37 6.73 -3.95
C ARG A 8 57.06 7.35 -4.45
N VAL A 9 56.25 6.54 -5.11
CA VAL A 9 54.84 6.88 -5.39
C VAL A 9 54.02 6.52 -4.14
N ASN A 10 53.56 7.53 -3.42
CA ASN A 10 52.55 7.35 -2.38
C ASN A 10 51.19 7.10 -3.08
N ILE A 11 50.79 5.83 -3.16
CA ILE A 11 49.43 5.46 -3.57
C ILE A 11 48.51 5.73 -2.37
N LEU A 12 47.80 6.85 -2.42
CA LEU A 12 46.71 7.15 -1.50
C LEU A 12 45.51 6.27 -1.89
N SER A 13 45.39 5.10 -1.27
CA SER A 13 44.21 4.25 -1.43
C SER A 13 43.00 4.91 -0.76
N ILE A 14 42.15 5.57 -1.56
CA ILE A 14 40.82 6.02 -1.13
C ILE A 14 39.95 4.77 -1.03
N LEU A 15 39.76 4.27 0.19
CA LEU A 15 38.80 3.22 0.50
C LEU A 15 37.39 3.85 0.44
N ILE A 16 36.70 3.70 -0.69
CA ILE A 16 35.27 4.01 -0.77
C ILE A 16 34.54 2.93 0.03
N ALA A 17 34.21 3.23 1.28
CA ALA A 17 33.31 2.40 2.07
C ALA A 17 31.92 2.50 1.43
N ALA A 18 31.60 1.53 0.56
CA ALA A 18 30.24 1.31 0.11
C ALA A 18 29.41 0.92 1.34
N ILE A 19 28.68 1.88 1.91
CA ILE A 19 27.64 1.58 2.88
C ILE A 19 26.61 0.76 2.11
N PRO A 20 26.37 -0.52 2.45
CA PRO A 20 25.27 -1.25 1.86
C PRO A 20 24.00 -0.57 2.36
N THR A 21 23.33 0.18 1.48
CA THR A 21 21.93 0.51 1.70
C THR A 21 21.19 -0.81 1.66
N LEU A 22 20.89 -1.37 2.83
CA LEU A 22 19.93 -2.46 2.96
C LEU A 22 18.56 -1.89 2.57
N THR A 23 18.27 -1.88 1.27
CA THR A 23 16.91 -1.79 0.75
C THR A 23 16.25 -3.12 1.07
N PHE A 24 15.67 -3.23 2.26
CA PHE A 24 14.70 -4.29 2.52
C PHE A 24 13.50 -4.02 1.62
N ALA A 25 13.27 -4.90 0.64
CA ALA A 25 11.98 -4.95 -0.03
C ALA A 25 10.94 -5.30 1.05
N THR A 26 10.06 -4.35 1.40
CA THR A 26 8.98 -4.61 2.34
C THR A 26 7.88 -5.36 1.60
N SER A 27 7.78 -6.67 1.83
CA SER A 27 6.68 -7.47 1.30
C SER A 27 5.38 -7.14 2.05
N PHE A 28 4.23 -7.52 1.49
CA PHE A 28 2.95 -7.37 2.18
C PHE A 28 2.94 -8.10 3.53
N ASP A 29 3.42 -9.34 3.56
CA ASP A 29 3.45 -10.16 4.79
C ASP A 29 4.38 -9.56 5.86
N ASP A 30 5.49 -8.96 5.46
CA ASP A 30 6.40 -8.27 6.38
C ASP A 30 5.82 -6.96 6.90
N SER A 31 4.88 -6.36 6.18
CA SER A 31 4.36 -5.01 6.46
C SER A 31 3.04 -5.04 7.18
N THR A 32 2.33 -6.16 7.15
CA THR A 32 0.98 -6.30 7.68
C THR A 32 0.91 -7.22 8.89
N PHE A 33 -0.11 -7.00 9.71
CA PHE A 33 -0.47 -7.93 10.78
C PHE A 33 -1.96 -7.80 11.08
N PHE A 34 -2.63 -8.95 11.06
CA PHE A 34 -4.07 -9.06 11.29
C PHE A 34 -4.32 -9.80 12.59
N HIS A 35 -5.22 -9.28 13.42
CA HIS A 35 -5.67 -9.99 14.60
C HIS A 35 -7.13 -9.64 14.92
N LYS A 36 -8.02 -10.59 14.62
CA LYS A 36 -9.47 -10.47 14.85
C LYS A 36 -10.07 -9.28 14.10
N ASN A 37 -10.58 -8.26 14.79
CA ASN A 37 -11.26 -7.11 14.17
C ASN A 37 -10.33 -5.92 13.92
N TRP A 38 -9.02 -6.18 13.91
CA TRP A 38 -8.00 -5.16 13.76
C TRP A 38 -6.90 -5.62 12.84
N GLU A 39 -6.29 -4.64 12.18
CA GLU A 39 -5.10 -4.82 11.36
C GLU A 39 -4.15 -3.63 11.49
N VAL A 40 -2.88 -3.85 11.21
CA VAL A 40 -1.90 -2.77 11.04
C VAL A 40 -1.11 -2.99 9.77
N VAL A 41 -0.88 -1.90 9.03
CA VAL A 41 0.02 -1.85 7.89
C VAL A 41 1.07 -0.77 8.15
N CYS A 42 2.34 -1.14 8.04
CA CYS A 42 3.47 -0.22 8.14
C CYS A 42 4.19 -0.14 6.79
N ASP A 43 4.38 1.06 6.26
CA ASP A 43 5.11 1.24 5.01
C ASP A 43 6.63 1.23 5.20
N ASN A 44 7.35 1.25 4.09
CA ASN A 44 8.82 1.35 4.02
C ASN A 44 9.40 2.64 4.65
N THR A 45 8.57 3.63 5.03
CA THR A 45 9.00 4.80 5.82
C THR A 45 8.89 4.56 7.34
N LEU A 46 8.41 3.38 7.74
CA LEU A 46 8.00 3.00 9.09
C LEU A 46 6.80 3.80 9.61
N THR A 47 6.02 4.43 8.73
CA THR A 47 4.72 4.99 9.11
C THR A 47 3.72 3.84 9.23
N CYS A 48 3.13 3.69 10.41
CA CYS A 48 2.18 2.61 10.68
C CYS A 48 0.75 3.13 10.80
N ARG A 49 -0.20 2.36 10.27
CA ARG A 49 -1.63 2.64 10.21
C ARG A 49 -2.38 1.43 10.75
N ALA A 50 -2.98 1.56 11.92
CA ALA A 50 -3.78 0.50 12.54
C ALA A 50 -5.27 0.80 12.33
N ALA A 51 -5.98 -0.09 11.63
CA ALA A 51 -7.40 0.01 11.40
C ALA A 51 -8.15 -0.97 12.32
N GLY A 52 -9.16 -0.46 13.02
CA GLY A 52 -10.10 -1.23 13.81
C GLY A 52 -11.50 -1.13 13.23
N TYR A 53 -12.30 -2.18 13.42
CA TYR A 53 -13.64 -2.28 12.85
C TYR A 53 -14.66 -2.67 13.93
N SER A 54 -15.94 -2.38 13.69
CA SER A 54 -17.04 -3.05 14.40
C SER A 54 -16.89 -4.57 14.35
N ALA A 55 -17.44 -5.24 15.35
CA ALA A 55 -17.37 -6.70 15.39
C ALA A 55 -18.14 -7.25 14.18
N GLU A 56 -17.59 -8.27 13.50
CA GLU A 56 -18.39 -9.01 12.54
C GLU A 56 -19.57 -9.64 13.27
N GLU A 57 -20.78 -9.15 13.00
CA GLU A 57 -22.00 -9.75 13.53
C GLU A 57 -22.11 -11.18 12.97
N LYS A 58 -22.33 -12.14 13.86
CA LYS A 58 -22.50 -13.55 13.48
C LYS A 58 -23.89 -13.87 12.92
N ASP A 59 -24.80 -12.90 12.84
CA ASP A 59 -26.20 -13.16 12.53
C ASP A 59 -26.78 -12.14 11.53
N THR A 60 -27.49 -12.68 10.54
CA THR A 60 -28.05 -12.02 9.36
C THR A 60 -29.54 -11.70 9.57
N GLY A 61 -29.84 -10.88 10.59
CA GLY A 61 -31.19 -10.36 10.79
C GLY A 61 -31.39 -9.06 9.99
N GLU A 62 -32.50 -8.95 9.26
CA GLU A 62 -32.87 -7.81 8.40
C GLU A 62 -33.12 -6.48 9.14
N ASN A 63 -32.83 -6.39 10.44
CA ASN A 63 -33.03 -5.20 11.27
C ASN A 63 -31.73 -4.77 11.96
N ARG A 64 -30.71 -4.40 11.18
CA ARG A 64 -29.56 -3.67 11.71
C ARG A 64 -29.93 -2.21 11.94
N GLU A 65 -30.32 -1.89 13.16
CA GLU A 65 -30.27 -0.51 13.67
C GLU A 65 -28.84 -0.10 14.06
N THR A 66 -27.84 -0.94 13.76
CA THR A 66 -26.42 -0.72 14.02
C THR A 66 -25.72 -0.23 12.76
N GLN A 67 -25.12 0.96 12.86
CA GLN A 67 -24.26 1.50 11.82
C GLN A 67 -22.82 1.09 12.13
N ASP A 68 -22.21 0.23 11.31
CA ASP A 68 -20.82 -0.18 11.51
C ASP A 68 -19.86 1.02 11.46
N VAL A 69 -18.71 0.89 12.12
CA VAL A 69 -17.70 1.94 12.21
C VAL A 69 -16.31 1.37 12.03
N SER A 70 -15.42 2.20 11.49
CA SER A 70 -13.98 1.95 11.51
C SER A 70 -13.21 3.12 12.09
N LEU A 71 -12.16 2.80 12.85
CA LEU A 71 -11.19 3.74 13.41
C LEU A 71 -9.82 3.47 12.78
N LEU A 72 -9.20 4.49 12.19
CA LEU A 72 -7.83 4.46 11.70
C LEU A 72 -6.92 5.23 12.66
N ILE A 73 -5.90 4.57 13.19
CA ILE A 73 -4.86 5.16 14.04
C ILE A 73 -3.57 5.23 13.22
N THR A 74 -3.06 6.43 12.97
CA THR A 74 -1.84 6.64 12.19
C THR A 74 -0.72 7.19 13.07
N ARG A 75 0.50 6.68 12.87
CA ARG A 75 1.70 7.24 13.49
C ARG A 75 2.89 7.17 12.55
N HIS A 76 3.48 8.32 12.27
CA HIS A 76 4.73 8.41 11.54
C HIS A 76 5.91 7.88 12.35
N ALA A 77 6.95 7.42 11.65
CA ALA A 77 8.23 7.10 12.25
C ALA A 77 8.96 8.34 12.77
N GLY A 78 9.86 8.16 13.74
CA GLY A 78 10.65 9.26 14.33
C GLY A 78 10.24 9.62 15.75
N LYS A 79 11.08 10.40 16.43
CA LYS A 79 10.84 10.80 17.83
C LYS A 79 9.68 11.79 17.92
N ASN A 80 8.84 11.65 18.95
CA ASN A 80 7.76 12.58 19.28
C ASN A 80 6.76 12.81 18.13
N THR A 81 6.61 11.86 17.21
CA THR A 81 5.57 11.95 16.19
C THR A 81 4.20 11.76 16.83
N PRO A 82 3.25 12.68 16.58
CA PRO A 82 1.91 12.57 17.14
C PRO A 82 1.19 11.37 16.55
N ILE A 83 0.24 10.85 17.33
CA ILE A 83 -0.75 9.89 16.83
C ILE A 83 -1.92 10.71 16.32
N THR A 84 -2.41 10.39 15.12
CA THR A 84 -3.70 10.86 14.63
C THR A 84 -4.69 9.70 14.64
N ALA A 85 -5.98 10.02 14.78
CA ALA A 85 -7.03 9.04 14.72
C ALA A 85 -8.26 9.57 13.97
N GLU A 86 -8.73 8.79 13.01
CA GLU A 86 -9.82 9.14 12.10
C GLU A 86 -10.90 8.08 12.11
N VAL A 87 -12.15 8.49 11.94
CA VAL A 87 -13.33 7.62 12.03
C VAL A 87 -14.16 7.74 10.77
N ARG A 88 -14.62 6.60 10.28
CA ARG A 88 -15.62 6.47 9.21
C ARG A 88 -16.76 5.60 9.69
N LEU A 89 -17.99 6.02 9.41
CA LEU A 89 -19.17 5.17 9.57
C LEU A 89 -19.41 4.41 8.27
N ALA A 90 -20.04 3.24 8.38
CA ALA A 90 -20.47 2.51 7.20
C ALA A 90 -21.48 3.34 6.40
N GLU A 91 -21.41 3.27 5.08
CA GLU A 91 -22.27 4.04 4.17
C GLU A 91 -22.84 3.19 3.02
N VAL A 92 -22.49 1.90 2.95
CA VAL A 92 -22.87 1.03 1.83
C VAL A 92 -24.37 0.73 1.82
N GLU A 93 -24.95 0.43 2.99
CA GLU A 93 -26.38 0.12 3.12
C GLU A 93 -27.22 1.39 3.31
N LYS A 94 -26.66 2.38 3.98
CA LYS A 94 -27.33 3.65 4.30
C LYS A 94 -26.34 4.80 4.24
N GLU A 95 -26.61 5.77 3.38
CA GLU A 95 -25.77 6.95 3.26
C GLU A 95 -25.74 7.76 4.57
N ILE A 96 -24.57 8.34 4.87
CA ILE A 96 -24.40 9.25 5.99
C ILE A 96 -24.66 10.69 5.51
N PRO A 97 -25.66 11.40 6.08
CA PRO A 97 -25.96 12.77 5.66
C PRO A 97 -24.76 13.73 5.78
N LYS A 98 -24.66 14.67 4.85
CA LYS A 98 -23.65 15.73 4.95
C LYS A 98 -23.90 16.57 6.20
N GLY A 99 -22.84 16.85 6.96
CA GLY A 99 -22.91 17.63 8.19
C GLY A 99 -23.31 16.83 9.44
N THR A 100 -23.43 15.50 9.34
CA THR A 100 -23.63 14.64 10.51
C THR A 100 -22.57 14.90 11.58
N LYS A 101 -23.04 15.10 12.81
CA LYS A 101 -22.19 15.30 13.99
C LYS A 101 -21.94 13.95 14.64
N LEU A 102 -20.68 13.68 14.95
CA LEU A 102 -20.27 12.43 15.58
C LEU A 102 -19.71 12.72 16.97
N THR A 103 -20.26 12.07 18.00
CA THR A 103 -19.82 12.21 19.39
C THR A 103 -19.14 10.93 19.85
N LEU A 104 -17.96 11.05 20.47
CA LEU A 104 -17.28 9.91 21.09
C LEU A 104 -17.92 9.60 22.44
N THR A 105 -18.20 8.33 22.70
CA THR A 105 -18.44 7.82 24.05
C THR A 105 -17.42 6.75 24.41
N VAL A 106 -17.02 6.73 25.68
CA VAL A 106 -16.20 5.67 26.25
C VAL A 106 -16.85 5.21 27.54
N ASP A 107 -17.18 3.92 27.61
CA ASP A 107 -17.96 3.31 28.70
C ASP A 107 -19.26 4.10 28.98
N ASP A 108 -19.99 4.41 27.90
CA ASP A 108 -21.23 5.21 27.89
C ASP A 108 -21.09 6.64 28.41
N VAL A 109 -19.87 7.12 28.67
CA VAL A 109 -19.59 8.50 29.05
C VAL A 109 -19.20 9.33 27.83
N ASP A 110 -19.92 10.43 27.60
CA ASP A 110 -19.64 11.43 26.56
C ASP A 110 -18.21 12.01 26.72
N LYS A 111 -17.43 11.95 25.64
CA LYS A 111 -16.06 12.50 25.51
C LYS A 111 -15.98 13.63 24.47
N GLY A 112 -17.11 14.18 24.09
CA GLY A 112 -17.27 15.30 23.19
C GLY A 112 -17.38 14.92 21.71
N GLN A 113 -17.78 15.91 20.93
CA GLN A 113 -17.89 15.82 19.49
C GLN A 113 -16.51 15.70 18.82
N LEU A 114 -16.42 14.92 17.75
CA LEU A 114 -15.26 14.89 16.85
C LEU A 114 -15.33 16.04 15.84
N THR A 115 -14.18 16.37 15.25
CA THR A 115 -14.08 17.36 14.17
C THR A 115 -14.31 16.68 12.83
N SER A 116 -15.31 17.11 12.05
CA SER A 116 -15.47 16.65 10.67
C SER A 116 -14.38 17.25 9.79
N THR A 117 -13.70 16.41 9.01
CA THR A 117 -12.59 16.79 8.11
C THR A 117 -12.88 16.48 6.64
N GLY A 118 -14.04 15.88 6.35
CA GLY A 118 -14.49 15.56 5.00
C GLY A 118 -15.82 14.84 5.01
N ASP A 119 -16.25 14.41 3.81
CA ASP A 119 -17.45 13.59 3.65
C ASP A 119 -17.25 12.23 4.36
N ASN A 120 -18.15 11.95 5.31
CA ASN A 120 -18.12 10.75 6.17
C ASN A 120 -16.72 10.51 6.79
N LEU A 121 -16.07 11.56 7.30
CA LEU A 121 -14.75 11.50 7.93
C LEU A 121 -14.66 12.46 9.11
N TRP A 122 -14.30 11.93 10.28
CA TRP A 122 -14.10 12.71 11.50
C TRP A 122 -12.77 12.38 12.16
N GLN A 123 -12.16 13.39 12.78
CA GLN A 123 -10.90 13.29 13.49
C GLN A 123 -11.10 13.43 15.00
N LEU A 124 -10.44 12.55 15.77
CA LEU A 124 -10.34 12.69 17.23
C LEU A 124 -9.32 13.77 17.57
N ASN A 125 -9.63 14.57 18.59
CA ASN A 125 -8.69 15.56 19.10
C ASN A 125 -7.67 14.97 20.10
N GLU A 126 -6.66 15.76 20.45
CA GLU A 126 -5.56 15.36 21.34
C GLU A 126 -5.99 14.90 22.74
N LYS A 127 -7.17 15.32 23.22
CA LYS A 127 -7.72 14.87 24.51
C LYS A 127 -8.48 13.54 24.39
N GLN A 128 -9.07 13.27 23.23
CA GLN A 128 -9.85 12.06 22.96
C GLN A 128 -8.95 10.85 22.68
N ILE A 129 -7.87 11.05 21.91
CA ILE A 129 -6.97 9.95 21.48
C ILE A 129 -6.44 9.14 22.69
N PRO A 130 -5.89 9.73 23.76
CA PRO A 130 -5.41 8.96 24.90
C PRO A 130 -6.50 8.15 25.61
N VAL A 131 -7.73 8.67 25.67
CA VAL A 131 -8.88 7.99 26.30
C VAL A 131 -9.27 6.76 25.48
N VAL A 132 -9.36 6.90 24.15
CA VAL A 132 -9.65 5.77 23.25
C VAL A 132 -8.56 4.71 23.30
N LEU A 133 -7.28 5.12 23.21
CA LEU A 133 -6.17 4.18 23.32
C LEU A 133 -6.16 3.44 24.66
N GLN A 134 -6.54 4.10 25.76
CA GLN A 134 -6.64 3.46 27.06
C GLN A 134 -7.78 2.43 27.12
N ALA A 135 -8.95 2.75 26.58
CA ALA A 135 -10.09 1.83 26.50
C ALA A 135 -9.74 0.58 25.68
N LEU A 136 -9.13 0.77 24.50
CA LEU A 136 -8.75 -0.31 23.57
C LEU A 136 -7.67 -1.26 24.11
N LYS A 137 -6.81 -0.79 25.02
CA LYS A 137 -5.81 -1.64 25.70
C LYS A 137 -6.41 -2.48 26.82
N GLY A 138 -7.50 -2.00 27.41
CA GLY A 138 -8.21 -2.69 28.48
C GLY A 138 -9.43 -3.40 27.95
N SER A 139 -10.54 -3.26 28.67
CA SER A 139 -11.85 -3.80 28.32
C SER A 139 -12.90 -2.69 28.15
N GLY A 140 -12.45 -1.45 27.87
CA GLY A 140 -13.35 -0.31 27.75
C GLY A 140 -14.12 -0.36 26.42
N LYS A 141 -15.35 0.13 26.44
CA LYS A 141 -16.22 0.21 25.27
C LYS A 141 -16.05 1.56 24.59
N VAL A 142 -15.64 1.55 23.32
CA VAL A 142 -15.53 2.75 22.47
C VAL A 142 -16.70 2.74 21.49
N ALA A 143 -17.49 3.80 21.49
CA ALA A 143 -18.59 3.95 20.55
C ALA A 143 -18.71 5.38 20.04
N PHE A 144 -19.42 5.53 18.93
CA PHE A 144 -19.67 6.80 18.28
C PHE A 144 -21.18 7.01 18.10
N LEU A 145 -21.67 8.15 18.55
CA LEU A 145 -23.09 8.51 18.49
C LEU A 145 -23.34 9.54 17.38
N HIS A 146 -24.37 9.29 16.58
CA HIS A 146 -24.94 10.29 15.68
C HIS A 146 -26.46 10.07 15.57
N ASP A 147 -27.27 11.12 15.65
CA ASP A 147 -28.73 11.06 15.42
C ASP A 147 -29.47 9.93 16.19
N GLY A 148 -29.02 9.58 17.39
CA GLY A 148 -29.56 8.50 18.21
C GLY A 148 -29.05 7.09 17.87
N VAL A 149 -28.28 6.94 16.80
CA VAL A 149 -27.60 5.70 16.41
C VAL A 149 -26.28 5.57 17.17
N VAL A 150 -26.00 4.34 17.62
CA VAL A 150 -24.77 3.98 18.35
C VAL A 150 -23.94 3.01 17.51
N SER A 151 -22.77 3.46 17.10
CA SER A 151 -21.79 2.65 16.37
C SER A 151 -20.68 2.19 17.29
N GLU A 152 -20.69 0.92 17.70
CA GLU A 152 -19.68 0.36 18.60
C GLU A 152 -18.45 -0.15 17.82
N LEU A 153 -17.27 0.30 18.23
CA LEU A 153 -15.99 -0.19 17.73
C LEU A 153 -15.58 -1.43 18.52
N SER A 154 -15.19 -2.51 17.85
CA SER A 154 -14.72 -3.69 18.56
C SER A 154 -13.38 -3.43 19.23
N GLY A 155 -13.25 -3.66 20.54
CA GLY A 155 -11.94 -3.72 21.21
C GLY A 155 -11.16 -5.02 20.93
N THR A 156 -11.82 -6.00 20.28
CA THR A 156 -11.28 -7.36 20.13
C THR A 156 -10.14 -7.41 19.12
N GLY A 157 -8.92 -7.49 19.66
CA GLY A 157 -7.68 -7.58 18.91
C GLY A 157 -6.84 -6.30 18.87
N ALA A 158 -7.42 -5.18 19.35
CA ALA A 158 -6.77 -3.87 19.37
C ALA A 158 -5.41 -3.90 20.07
N TYR A 159 -5.32 -4.50 21.26
CA TYR A 159 -4.06 -4.59 22.01
C TYR A 159 -2.94 -5.27 21.20
N ALA A 160 -3.23 -6.38 20.51
CA ALA A 160 -2.24 -7.14 19.75
C ALA A 160 -1.72 -6.32 18.56
N VAL A 161 -2.62 -5.65 17.84
CA VAL A 161 -2.30 -4.80 16.70
C VAL A 161 -1.52 -3.55 17.12
N LEU A 162 -1.95 -2.88 18.20
CA LEU A 162 -1.25 -1.71 18.74
C LEU A 162 0.14 -2.08 19.32
N LEU A 163 0.27 -3.28 19.90
CA LEU A 163 1.57 -3.80 20.32
C LEU A 163 2.48 -4.08 19.12
N LYS A 164 1.94 -4.65 18.03
CA LYS A 164 2.68 -4.86 16.79
C LYS A 164 3.13 -3.54 16.17
N MET A 165 2.29 -2.51 16.23
CA MET A 165 2.63 -1.15 15.80
C MET A 165 3.79 -0.57 16.61
N ASP A 166 3.76 -0.70 17.95
CA ASP A 166 4.89 -0.31 18.80
C ASP A 166 6.15 -1.13 18.48
N GLU A 167 6.03 -2.43 18.22
CA GLU A 167 7.16 -3.30 17.85
C GLU A 167 7.84 -2.84 16.54
N ARG A 168 7.05 -2.63 15.48
CA ARG A 168 7.56 -2.20 14.17
C ARG A 168 8.25 -0.84 14.23
N GLN A 169 7.83 0.03 15.12
CA GLN A 169 8.45 1.34 15.35
C GLN A 169 9.50 1.35 16.45
N GLY A 170 9.87 0.19 17.02
CA GLY A 170 10.90 0.09 18.05
C GLY A 170 10.55 0.85 19.33
N ARG A 171 9.27 0.92 19.67
CA ARG A 171 8.73 1.72 20.79
C ARG A 171 8.37 0.91 22.03
N ILE A 172 8.49 -0.41 21.99
CA ILE A 172 8.27 -1.22 23.19
C ILE A 172 9.24 -0.79 24.29
N GLY A 173 8.69 -0.41 25.45
CA GLY A 173 9.46 0.08 26.60
C GLY A 173 9.87 1.55 26.50
N THR A 174 9.37 2.32 25.52
CA THR A 174 9.60 3.77 25.46
C THR A 174 8.53 4.55 26.22
N THR A 175 8.82 5.81 26.55
CA THR A 175 7.87 6.71 27.22
C THR A 175 6.63 7.02 26.37
N ASP A 176 6.79 6.96 25.04
CA ASP A 176 5.77 7.24 24.04
C ASP A 176 5.21 5.99 23.36
N ALA A 177 5.41 4.80 23.94
CA ALA A 177 4.74 3.57 23.52
C ALA A 177 3.23 3.69 23.74
N ILE A 178 2.42 3.08 22.85
CA ILE A 178 0.96 3.01 23.05
C ILE A 178 0.65 2.01 24.17
N THR A 179 1.23 0.82 24.06
CA THR A 179 0.90 -0.36 24.88
C THR A 179 1.86 -0.55 26.05
N LYS A 180 3.06 -1.08 25.80
CA LYS A 180 4.08 -1.37 26.81
C LYS A 180 4.99 -0.17 27.03
N LYS A 181 4.49 0.82 27.76
CA LYS A 181 5.28 2.00 28.16
C LYS A 181 6.44 1.62 29.06
N GLY A 182 7.54 2.35 28.94
CA GLY A 182 8.69 2.30 29.83
C GLY A 182 9.33 3.67 29.97
N ASP A 183 10.62 3.68 30.27
CA ASP A 183 11.42 4.89 30.56
C ASP A 183 12.42 5.25 29.45
N LYS A 184 12.52 4.41 28.41
CA LYS A 184 13.44 4.65 27.29
C LYS A 184 12.92 5.77 26.39
N SER A 185 13.84 6.51 25.80
CA SER A 185 13.51 7.40 24.69
C SER A 185 13.38 6.60 23.39
N SER A 186 12.45 7.01 22.54
CA SER A 186 12.36 6.44 21.18
C SER A 186 13.63 6.68 20.39
N ALA A 187 14.16 5.61 19.77
CA ALA A 187 15.47 5.61 19.12
C ALA A 187 15.41 5.59 17.59
N LEU A 188 14.32 5.07 17.00
CA LEU A 188 14.20 4.99 15.54
C LEU A 188 13.96 6.37 14.92
N SER A 189 14.82 6.72 13.97
CA SER A 189 14.66 7.89 13.10
C SER A 189 13.61 7.62 12.02
N ALA A 190 13.02 8.69 11.49
CA ALA A 190 12.18 8.59 10.31
C ALA A 190 12.99 8.05 9.11
N VAL A 191 12.40 7.14 8.35
CA VAL A 191 12.98 6.61 7.11
C VAL A 191 12.41 7.39 5.94
N LYS A 192 13.25 7.89 5.04
CA LYS A 192 12.79 8.60 3.83
C LYS A 192 12.33 7.57 2.81
N ALA A 193 11.21 7.86 2.14
CA ALA A 193 10.81 7.10 0.96
C ALA A 193 11.88 7.21 -0.14
N PRO A 194 12.11 6.15 -0.94
CA PRO A 194 12.94 6.22 -2.13
C PRO A 194 12.40 7.27 -3.11
N VAL A 195 13.29 7.86 -3.90
CA VAL A 195 12.92 8.87 -4.91
C VAL A 195 13.00 8.25 -6.30
N ILE A 196 11.94 8.39 -7.08
CA ILE A 196 11.88 7.98 -8.49
C ILE A 196 11.85 9.25 -9.33
N TYR A 197 12.82 9.40 -10.23
CA TYR A 197 12.80 10.47 -11.24
C TYR A 197 12.12 9.93 -12.48
N ALA A 198 10.87 10.33 -12.71
CA ALA A 198 10.11 9.86 -13.86
C ALA A 198 10.71 10.39 -15.16
N ALA A 199 10.86 9.52 -16.16
CA ALA A 199 11.33 9.90 -17.49
C ALA A 199 10.17 10.12 -18.45
N VAL A 200 10.37 11.01 -19.42
CA VAL A 200 9.41 11.22 -20.51
C VAL A 200 9.41 9.98 -21.41
N THR A 201 8.22 9.47 -21.72
CA THR A 201 8.04 8.39 -22.69
C THR A 201 7.70 8.95 -24.07
N LYS A 202 8.04 8.18 -25.11
CA LYS A 202 7.53 8.43 -26.46
C LYS A 202 6.00 8.43 -26.46
N GLN A 203 5.45 9.31 -27.29
CA GLN A 203 4.02 9.47 -27.52
C GLN A 203 3.58 8.83 -28.85
N GLU A 204 4.43 7.96 -29.39
CA GLU A 204 4.11 7.16 -30.58
C GLU A 204 2.98 6.17 -30.22
N PRO A 205 2.01 5.92 -31.11
CA PRO A 205 0.92 5.01 -30.83
C PRO A 205 1.41 3.59 -30.53
N SER A 206 0.80 2.96 -29.52
CA SER A 206 0.94 1.52 -29.29
C SER A 206 0.36 0.75 -30.48
N ARG A 207 0.88 -0.47 -30.70
CA ARG A 207 0.37 -1.38 -31.73
C ARG A 207 0.32 -2.81 -31.24
N ASP A 208 -0.52 -3.61 -31.89
CA ASP A 208 -0.49 -5.06 -31.72
C ASP A 208 0.83 -5.62 -32.28
N LEU A 209 1.34 -6.66 -31.62
CA LEU A 209 2.32 -7.54 -32.23
C LEU A 209 1.68 -8.37 -33.34
N THR A 210 2.43 -8.56 -34.41
CA THR A 210 2.08 -9.55 -35.43
C THR A 210 2.22 -10.97 -34.87
N SER A 211 1.51 -11.94 -35.45
CA SER A 211 1.63 -13.35 -35.02
C SER A 211 3.06 -13.88 -35.10
N ALA A 212 3.87 -13.40 -36.06
CA ALA A 212 5.27 -13.77 -36.19
C ALA A 212 6.14 -13.20 -35.05
N GLU A 213 5.95 -11.93 -34.70
CA GLU A 213 6.64 -11.30 -33.56
C GLU A 213 6.27 -11.97 -32.24
N GLN A 214 4.99 -12.22 -32.02
CA GLN A 214 4.49 -12.91 -30.82
C GLN A 214 5.10 -14.32 -30.71
N ALA A 215 5.07 -15.11 -31.78
CA ALA A 215 5.68 -16.44 -31.79
C ALA A 215 7.19 -16.41 -31.51
N ALA A 216 7.90 -15.39 -32.01
CA ALA A 216 9.33 -15.23 -31.80
C ALA A 216 9.70 -14.89 -30.34
N ILE A 217 8.84 -14.14 -29.63
CA ILE A 217 9.13 -13.65 -28.27
C ILE A 217 8.51 -14.49 -27.15
N GLN A 218 7.43 -15.22 -27.42
CA GLN A 218 6.64 -15.96 -26.42
C GLN A 218 7.50 -16.85 -25.51
N LYS A 219 8.41 -17.64 -26.07
CA LYS A 219 9.30 -18.50 -25.26
C LYS A 219 10.23 -17.71 -24.34
N LYS A 220 10.64 -16.49 -24.71
CA LYS A 220 11.47 -15.64 -23.83
C LYS A 220 10.64 -15.06 -22.69
N LEU A 221 9.40 -14.68 -22.94
CA LEU A 221 8.47 -14.15 -21.94
C LEU A 221 8.10 -15.22 -20.90
N LEU A 222 7.77 -16.44 -21.35
CA LEU A 222 7.44 -17.55 -20.45
C LEU A 222 8.56 -17.88 -19.46
N LYS A 223 9.83 -17.65 -19.84
CA LYS A 223 10.98 -17.85 -18.92
C LYS A 223 11.07 -16.82 -17.80
N THR A 224 10.37 -15.69 -17.91
CA THR A 224 10.36 -14.63 -16.89
C THR A 224 9.30 -14.84 -15.82
N LEU A 225 8.28 -15.64 -16.13
CA LEU A 225 7.15 -15.93 -15.27
C LEU A 225 7.50 -17.09 -14.32
N LYS A 226 6.91 -17.11 -13.13
CA LYS A 226 7.05 -18.22 -12.18
C LYS A 226 5.72 -18.96 -12.09
N GLY A 227 5.78 -20.29 -12.04
CA GLY A 227 4.61 -21.16 -11.80
C GLY A 227 3.36 -20.72 -12.57
N ASP A 228 2.30 -20.47 -11.82
CA ASP A 228 0.95 -20.13 -12.29
C ASP A 228 0.68 -18.61 -12.23
N ASP A 229 1.72 -17.76 -12.26
CA ASP A 229 1.57 -16.30 -12.18
C ASP A 229 0.80 -15.70 -13.39
N CYS A 230 0.54 -16.50 -14.44
CA CYS A 230 0.06 -16.04 -15.74
C CYS A 230 -0.67 -17.13 -16.55
N ASP A 231 -1.71 -17.71 -15.98
CA ASP A 231 -2.38 -18.91 -16.54
C ASP A 231 -3.06 -18.72 -17.91
N ASN A 232 -3.35 -17.47 -18.30
CA ASN A 232 -3.91 -17.14 -19.60
C ASN A 232 -2.84 -16.86 -20.67
N PHE A 233 -1.54 -17.01 -20.35
CA PHE A 233 -0.44 -16.78 -21.28
C PHE A 233 0.48 -18.02 -21.43
N PRO A 234 0.54 -18.65 -22.63
CA PRO A 234 -0.22 -18.31 -23.83
C PRO A 234 -1.71 -18.68 -23.71
N PRO A 235 -2.58 -18.06 -24.51
CA PRO A 235 -4.01 -18.39 -24.53
C PRO A 235 -4.22 -19.87 -24.88
N GLN A 236 -5.07 -20.54 -24.10
CA GLN A 236 -5.44 -21.94 -24.31
C GLN A 236 -6.44 -22.08 -25.49
N ASP A 237 -6.49 -23.27 -26.10
CA ASP A 237 -7.10 -23.60 -27.41
C ASP A 237 -8.58 -23.18 -27.64
N TYR A 238 -9.29 -22.69 -26.63
CA TYR A 238 -10.70 -22.30 -26.70
C TYR A 238 -10.98 -20.81 -26.43
N GLN A 239 -9.96 -20.02 -26.10
CA GLN A 239 -10.12 -18.57 -25.90
C GLN A 239 -9.53 -17.81 -27.08
N LYS A 240 -10.27 -16.81 -27.59
CA LYS A 240 -9.71 -15.88 -28.57
C LYS A 240 -8.60 -15.10 -27.88
N ALA A 241 -7.36 -15.31 -28.31
CA ALA A 241 -6.20 -14.59 -27.83
C ALA A 241 -6.41 -13.08 -27.98
N GLU A 242 -6.30 -12.33 -26.89
CA GLU A 242 -6.09 -10.88 -26.98
C GLU A 242 -4.68 -10.63 -27.54
N PRO A 243 -4.52 -9.73 -28.51
CA PRO A 243 -3.22 -9.45 -29.09
C PRO A 243 -2.29 -8.86 -28.04
N MET A 244 -1.02 -9.23 -28.10
CA MET A 244 0.01 -8.57 -27.29
C MET A 244 0.23 -7.15 -27.79
N MET A 245 0.28 -6.19 -26.88
CA MET A 245 0.54 -4.79 -27.19
C MET A 245 2.04 -4.48 -27.08
N LEU A 246 2.56 -3.71 -28.04
CA LEU A 246 3.87 -3.07 -28.00
C LEU A 246 3.67 -1.55 -27.87
N THR A 247 4.24 -0.97 -26.83
CA THR A 247 4.21 0.48 -26.58
C THR A 247 5.63 1.04 -26.54
N PRO A 248 6.01 1.96 -27.45
CA PRO A 248 7.33 2.57 -27.41
C PRO A 248 7.55 3.37 -26.11
N LEU A 249 8.66 3.12 -25.40
CA LEU A 249 9.05 3.90 -24.21
C LEU A 249 10.04 5.00 -24.58
N ASN A 250 11.08 4.64 -25.34
CA ASN A 250 12.08 5.56 -25.89
C ASN A 250 12.67 4.99 -27.19
N ASP A 251 13.76 5.57 -27.70
CA ASP A 251 14.38 5.11 -28.95
C ASP A 251 14.92 3.67 -28.89
N SER A 252 15.22 3.16 -27.70
CA SER A 252 15.88 1.88 -27.49
C SER A 252 15.02 0.83 -26.79
N MET A 253 13.95 1.23 -26.10
CA MET A 253 13.14 0.35 -25.27
C MET A 253 11.64 0.48 -25.57
N SER A 254 10.96 -0.64 -25.41
CA SER A 254 9.51 -0.78 -25.56
C SER A 254 8.93 -1.55 -24.37
N LEU A 255 7.66 -1.31 -24.11
CA LEU A 255 6.84 -2.01 -23.13
C LEU A 255 5.93 -2.99 -23.86
N LEU A 256 6.01 -4.26 -23.51
CA LEU A 256 5.07 -5.29 -23.94
C LEU A 256 4.00 -5.47 -22.88
N SER A 257 2.74 -5.67 -23.30
CA SER A 257 1.69 -6.15 -22.40
C SER A 257 0.84 -7.26 -23.02
N ALA A 258 0.34 -8.14 -22.16
CA ALA A 258 -0.54 -9.25 -22.52
C ALA A 258 -1.46 -9.61 -21.35
N LEU A 259 -2.69 -10.04 -21.64
CA LEU A 259 -3.57 -10.61 -20.62
C LEU A 259 -2.87 -11.80 -19.97
N CYS A 260 -2.79 -11.78 -18.65
CA CYS A 260 -2.01 -12.72 -17.86
C CYS A 260 -2.90 -13.68 -17.09
N TRP A 261 -3.96 -13.17 -16.46
CA TRP A 261 -4.97 -13.96 -15.78
C TRP A 261 -6.29 -13.19 -15.73
N ARG A 262 -7.39 -13.92 -15.60
CA ARG A 262 -8.74 -13.36 -15.42
C ARG A 262 -9.48 -14.22 -14.40
N ALA A 263 -10.06 -13.55 -13.40
CA ALA A 263 -10.83 -14.15 -12.32
C ALA A 263 -12.25 -13.57 -12.29
N ALA A 264 -13.06 -13.95 -11.31
CA ALA A 264 -14.49 -13.63 -11.25
C ALA A 264 -14.82 -12.12 -11.36
N TYR A 265 -13.95 -11.25 -10.85
CA TYR A 265 -14.20 -9.80 -10.80
C TYR A 265 -12.93 -8.95 -11.03
N ASN A 266 -11.83 -9.60 -11.41
CA ASN A 266 -10.51 -8.99 -11.59
C ASN A 266 -9.84 -9.59 -12.83
N GLU A 267 -8.93 -8.83 -13.43
CA GLU A 267 -7.97 -9.32 -14.40
C GLU A 267 -6.61 -8.68 -14.17
N GLY A 268 -5.57 -9.32 -14.69
CA GLY A 268 -4.21 -8.82 -14.64
C GLY A 268 -3.54 -9.00 -15.98
N TYR A 269 -2.79 -7.98 -16.38
CA TYR A 269 -1.92 -7.99 -17.54
C TYR A 269 -0.49 -8.04 -17.05
N ALA A 270 0.30 -8.85 -17.74
CA ALA A 270 1.74 -8.85 -17.55
C ALA A 270 2.36 -7.75 -18.39
N TYR A 271 3.31 -7.05 -17.81
CA TYR A 271 4.07 -5.97 -18.44
C TYR A 271 5.55 -6.32 -18.45
N TRP A 272 6.20 -6.17 -19.59
CA TRP A 272 7.64 -6.40 -19.75
C TRP A 272 8.34 -5.25 -20.44
N VAL A 273 9.50 -4.86 -19.92
CA VAL A 273 10.43 -3.98 -20.64
C VAL A 273 11.34 -4.83 -21.52
N ILE A 274 11.53 -4.41 -22.76
CA ILE A 274 12.44 -5.05 -23.72
C ILE A 274 13.07 -3.99 -24.63
N ASP A 275 14.21 -4.32 -25.26
CA ASP A 275 14.72 -3.50 -26.35
C ASP A 275 13.73 -3.42 -27.51
N SER A 276 13.70 -2.29 -28.23
CA SER A 276 12.73 -2.05 -29.31
C SER A 276 12.87 -3.01 -30.50
N ALA A 277 14.01 -3.71 -30.64
CA ALA A 277 14.19 -4.77 -31.64
C ALA A 277 13.72 -6.15 -31.16
N MET A 278 13.28 -6.27 -29.90
CA MET A 278 12.82 -7.49 -29.23
C MET A 278 13.84 -8.64 -29.21
N GLN A 279 15.14 -8.31 -29.17
CA GLN A 279 16.21 -9.29 -29.27
C GLN A 279 16.77 -9.74 -27.91
N THR A 280 16.70 -8.89 -26.90
CA THR A 280 17.22 -9.13 -25.55
C THR A 280 16.27 -10.00 -24.71
N GLN A 281 16.68 -10.28 -23.46
CA GLN A 281 15.83 -10.95 -22.49
C GLN A 281 14.86 -9.94 -21.86
N PRO A 282 13.54 -10.06 -22.08
CA PRO A 282 12.56 -9.16 -21.47
C PRO A 282 12.63 -9.20 -19.94
N GLN A 283 12.39 -8.05 -19.32
CA GLN A 283 12.33 -7.87 -17.88
C GLN A 283 10.87 -7.73 -17.45
N LEU A 284 10.37 -8.68 -16.66
CA LEU A 284 9.02 -8.63 -16.11
C LEU A 284 8.92 -7.48 -15.09
N VAL A 285 7.92 -6.63 -15.26
CA VAL A 285 7.60 -5.54 -14.32
C VAL A 285 6.58 -6.01 -13.29
N THR A 286 5.45 -6.53 -13.78
CA THR A 286 4.30 -6.96 -12.96
C THR A 286 3.41 -7.90 -13.77
N THR A 287 2.62 -8.73 -13.09
CA THR A 287 1.57 -9.59 -13.67
C THR A 287 0.15 -9.13 -13.31
N ILE A 288 0.02 -8.07 -12.51
CA ILE A 288 -1.26 -7.61 -11.97
C ILE A 288 -1.70 -6.25 -12.52
N GLY A 289 -0.99 -5.73 -13.52
CA GLY A 289 -1.30 -4.42 -14.10
C GLY A 289 -2.66 -4.43 -14.78
N VAL A 290 -3.39 -3.32 -14.71
CA VAL A 290 -4.71 -3.15 -15.36
C VAL A 290 -4.73 -1.99 -16.35
N GLY A 291 -3.68 -1.17 -16.35
CA GLY A 291 -3.55 -0.06 -17.27
C GLY A 291 -2.14 0.50 -17.31
N TYR A 292 -1.83 1.17 -18.42
CA TYR A 292 -0.61 1.93 -18.62
C TYR A 292 -0.95 3.27 -19.25
N GLU A 293 -0.35 4.35 -18.73
CA GLU A 293 -0.44 5.68 -19.32
C GLU A 293 0.84 6.48 -19.01
N ASN A 294 1.45 7.09 -20.03
CA ASN A 294 2.52 8.10 -19.88
C ASN A 294 3.66 7.70 -18.91
N GLY A 295 4.17 6.47 -19.03
CA GLY A 295 5.25 5.98 -18.17
C GLY A 295 4.79 5.48 -16.80
N GLU A 296 3.49 5.31 -16.57
CA GLU A 296 2.94 4.75 -15.33
C GLU A 296 2.10 3.51 -15.62
N ILE A 297 2.41 2.41 -14.93
CA ILE A 297 1.57 1.20 -14.90
C ILE A 297 0.80 1.23 -13.59
N ILE A 298 -0.50 1.00 -13.64
CA ILE A 298 -1.36 0.90 -12.46
C ILE A 298 -1.98 -0.48 -12.34
N ALA A 299 -2.23 -0.91 -11.11
CA ALA A 299 -3.00 -2.09 -10.75
C ALA A 299 -4.02 -1.69 -9.68
N VAL A 300 -5.27 -2.08 -9.86
CA VAL A 300 -6.32 -1.98 -8.84
C VAL A 300 -7.10 -3.28 -8.85
N GLN A 301 -7.14 -3.96 -7.71
CA GLN A 301 -7.73 -5.30 -7.59
C GLN A 301 -8.73 -5.33 -6.45
N LYS A 302 -9.94 -5.82 -6.72
CA LYS A 302 -10.96 -6.02 -5.69
C LYS A 302 -10.58 -7.17 -4.79
N GLY A 303 -10.79 -7.03 -3.48
CA GLY A 303 -10.68 -8.16 -2.55
C GLY A 303 -11.86 -9.13 -2.66
N ARG A 304 -13.04 -8.62 -3.04
CA ARG A 304 -14.24 -9.40 -3.39
C ARG A 304 -15.15 -8.64 -4.33
N GLY A 305 -16.15 -9.30 -4.92
CA GLY A 305 -17.03 -8.73 -5.95
C GLY A 305 -17.71 -7.40 -5.58
N LEU A 306 -18.00 -7.17 -4.30
CA LEU A 306 -18.59 -5.93 -3.77
C LEU A 306 -17.65 -4.72 -3.83
N ALA A 307 -16.34 -4.92 -3.90
CA ALA A 307 -15.33 -3.86 -3.87
C ALA A 307 -15.36 -2.99 -2.58
N ASP A 308 -15.79 -3.54 -1.44
CA ASP A 308 -15.72 -2.88 -0.13
C ASP A 308 -14.32 -2.96 0.52
N CYS A 309 -13.40 -3.66 -0.14
CA CYS A 309 -11.97 -3.71 0.12
C CYS A 309 -11.23 -3.90 -1.21
N MET A 310 -10.08 -3.28 -1.34
CA MET A 310 -9.27 -3.23 -2.56
C MET A 310 -7.79 -3.33 -2.23
N SER A 311 -6.98 -3.61 -3.25
CA SER A 311 -5.55 -3.36 -3.26
C SER A 311 -5.19 -2.56 -4.50
N ASP A 312 -4.14 -1.75 -4.39
CA ASP A 312 -3.61 -0.98 -5.50
C ASP A 312 -2.08 -1.02 -5.53
N SER A 313 -1.52 -0.88 -6.72
CA SER A 313 -0.08 -0.75 -6.94
C SER A 313 0.19 0.12 -8.15
N ALA A 314 1.33 0.79 -8.14
CA ALA A 314 1.78 1.60 -9.26
C ALA A 314 3.28 1.44 -9.49
N TRP A 315 3.69 1.53 -10.76
CA TRP A 315 5.07 1.52 -11.18
C TRP A 315 5.33 2.66 -12.15
N VAL A 316 6.43 3.37 -11.97
CA VAL A 316 6.80 4.56 -12.75
C VAL A 316 8.10 4.29 -13.51
N TRP A 317 8.09 4.66 -14.79
CA TRP A 317 9.23 4.60 -15.68
C TRP A 317 10.28 5.65 -15.32
N ASP A 318 11.50 5.19 -15.01
CA ASP A 318 12.63 6.06 -14.64
C ASP A 318 13.59 6.37 -15.82
N GLY A 319 13.28 5.89 -17.02
CA GLY A 319 14.12 5.99 -18.21
C GLY A 319 14.87 4.70 -18.56
N ASN A 320 14.97 3.77 -17.61
CA ASN A 320 15.60 2.47 -17.77
C ASN A 320 14.72 1.30 -17.32
N ALA A 321 13.98 1.45 -16.23
CA ALA A 321 13.10 0.43 -15.68
C ALA A 321 11.83 1.06 -15.08
N PHE A 322 10.81 0.24 -14.88
CA PHE A 322 9.65 0.61 -14.08
C PHE A 322 9.93 0.31 -12.61
N GLN A 323 9.92 1.36 -11.77
CA GLN A 323 10.13 1.26 -10.34
C GLN A 323 8.79 1.29 -9.62
N GLN A 324 8.56 0.37 -8.68
CA GLN A 324 7.32 0.38 -7.89
C GLN A 324 7.26 1.68 -7.08
N SER A 325 6.28 2.53 -7.38
CA SER A 325 6.07 3.80 -6.69
C SER A 325 5.11 3.66 -5.52
N ARG A 326 4.24 2.65 -5.57
CA ARG A 326 3.20 2.43 -4.58
C ARG A 326 2.77 0.96 -4.51
N ALA A 327 2.45 0.53 -3.30
CA ALA A 327 1.72 -0.70 -3.04
C ALA A 327 0.87 -0.51 -1.78
N SER A 328 -0.44 -0.70 -1.89
CA SER A 328 -1.39 -0.39 -0.82
C SER A 328 -2.59 -1.35 -0.80
N THR A 329 -3.25 -1.40 0.35
CA THR A 329 -4.56 -2.01 0.52
C THR A 329 -5.49 -1.00 1.18
N THR A 330 -6.80 -1.24 1.10
CA THR A 330 -7.80 -0.44 1.81
C THR A 330 -8.27 -1.05 3.12
N GLY A 331 -7.60 -2.12 3.54
CA GLY A 331 -7.93 -2.92 4.72
C GLY A 331 -9.05 -3.92 4.48
N SER A 332 -9.61 -4.41 5.59
CA SER A 332 -10.56 -5.53 5.62
C SER A 332 -11.90 -5.20 4.96
N CYS A 333 -12.51 -6.22 4.34
CA CYS A 333 -13.79 -6.17 3.64
C CYS A 333 -14.96 -6.12 4.64
N ARG A 334 -15.15 -4.94 5.24
CA ARG A 334 -16.04 -4.69 6.37
C ARG A 334 -17.30 -3.90 6.02
N MET A 335 -17.64 -3.79 4.73
CA MET A 335 -18.83 -3.07 4.25
C MET A 335 -18.95 -1.61 4.74
N ILE A 336 -17.83 -0.99 5.13
CA ILE A 336 -17.84 0.41 5.56
C ILE A 336 -18.09 1.31 4.35
N ARG A 337 -17.38 1.13 3.24
CA ARG A 337 -17.61 1.88 2.01
C ARG A 337 -17.10 1.13 0.79
N LEU A 338 -17.74 1.37 -0.35
CA LEU A 338 -17.26 0.86 -1.64
C LEU A 338 -15.99 1.61 -2.07
N GLY A 339 -15.12 0.91 -2.79
CA GLY A 339 -13.76 1.37 -3.10
C GLY A 339 -12.78 1.22 -1.94
N GLY A 340 -13.23 0.73 -0.78
CA GLY A 340 -12.37 0.46 0.37
C GLY A 340 -12.33 1.57 1.42
N THR A 341 -12.13 1.19 2.69
CA THR A 341 -12.30 2.10 3.84
C THR A 341 -11.18 3.13 3.98
N TRP A 342 -9.94 2.66 3.89
CA TRP A 342 -8.75 3.45 4.21
C TRP A 342 -7.72 3.42 3.08
N ASP A 343 -6.67 4.22 3.19
CA ASP A 343 -5.44 4.05 2.42
C ASP A 343 -4.34 3.52 3.34
N LEU A 344 -3.96 2.24 3.17
CA LEU A 344 -3.00 1.53 4.01
C LEU A 344 -1.79 1.09 3.16
N PRO A 345 -0.90 2.03 2.77
CA PRO A 345 0.28 1.68 1.99
C PRO A 345 1.24 0.84 2.83
N TYR A 346 1.82 -0.17 2.20
CA TYR A 346 2.99 -0.91 2.71
C TYR A 346 4.27 -0.59 1.93
N TRP A 347 4.13 0.08 0.78
CA TRP A 347 5.24 0.65 0.03
C TRP A 347 4.86 2.01 -0.55
N THR A 348 5.76 2.98 -0.43
CA THR A 348 5.65 4.30 -1.06
C THR A 348 7.00 4.80 -1.55
N ALA A 349 6.98 5.55 -2.65
CA ALA A 349 8.11 6.31 -3.18
C ALA A 349 7.68 7.76 -3.45
N THR A 350 8.64 8.69 -3.36
CA THR A 350 8.46 10.05 -3.84
C THR A 350 8.75 10.10 -5.34
N VAL A 351 7.75 10.43 -6.15
CA VAL A 351 7.91 10.54 -7.61
C VAL A 351 8.16 12.01 -7.99
N ILE A 352 9.30 12.27 -8.63
CA ILE A 352 9.63 13.56 -9.23
C ILE A 352 9.30 13.47 -10.72
N LYS A 353 8.25 14.18 -11.14
CA LYS A 353 7.85 14.23 -12.55
C LYS A 353 8.91 14.99 -13.37
N PRO A 354 9.11 14.64 -14.66
CA PRO A 354 9.99 15.40 -15.53
C PRO A 354 9.51 16.87 -15.58
N GLY A 355 10.46 17.79 -15.58
CA GLY A 355 10.16 19.21 -15.79
C GLY A 355 9.42 19.39 -17.11
N LYS A 356 8.42 20.27 -17.12
CA LYS A 356 7.72 20.66 -18.35
C LYS A 356 8.64 21.36 -19.33
#